data_AF-A0A7W0NI04-F1
#
_entry.id   AF-A0A7W0NI04-F1
#
_cell.length_a   1.000
_cell.length_b   1.000
_cell.length_c   1.000
_cell.angle_alpha   90.00
_cell.angle_beta   90.00
_cell.angle_gamma   90.00
#
_symmetry.space_group_name_H-M   'P 1'
#
loop_
_entity.id
_entity.type
_entity.pdbx_description
1 polymer ?
#
loop_
_entity_poly.entity_id
_entity_poly.type
_entity_poly.pdbx_seq_one_letter_code
_entity_poly.pdbx_strand_id
1 'polypeptide(L)'
;VAELGRYVPIEAAEQQKVVAATQTLSDALSAATTASGQQAALRRYATAADAVASTLDEAEAPTVMEPSRAGEAKRLRRLATLARKLSSSLTGGTPEQVDRLFRSFAQTTAASGTTLAERRAVIAFNRRLRAIADQRAVVNEQRVALNRLVR
;
A
#
# COMPACT_ATOMS: atom_id res chain seq x y z
N VAL A 1 13.26 19.72 -24.62
CA VAL A 1 11.95 20.36 -24.30
C VAL A 1 10.77 19.54 -24.84
N ALA A 2 10.81 19.08 -26.10
CA ALA A 2 9.74 18.24 -26.68
C ALA A 2 9.50 16.89 -25.95
N GLU A 3 10.54 16.29 -25.37
CA GLU A 3 10.42 15.05 -24.59
C GLU A 3 9.79 15.28 -23.21
N LEU A 4 10.16 16.37 -22.52
CA LEU A 4 9.53 16.80 -21.27
C LEU A 4 8.03 17.07 -21.45
N GLY A 5 7.65 17.72 -22.55
CA GLY A 5 6.24 17.98 -22.88
C GLY A 5 5.41 16.72 -23.12
N ARG A 6 6.04 15.58 -23.46
CA ARG A 6 5.37 14.29 -23.62
C ARG A 6 5.33 13.48 -22.33
N TYR A 7 6.42 13.49 -21.56
CA TYR A 7 6.56 12.68 -20.36
C TYR A 7 5.82 13.25 -19.14
N VAL A 8 5.92 14.56 -18.88
CA VAL A 8 5.34 15.18 -17.67
C VAL A 8 3.82 14.97 -17.54
N PRO A 9 3.01 15.06 -18.62
CA PRO A 9 1.59 14.75 -18.54
C PRO A 9 1.30 13.29 -18.17
N ILE A 10 2.12 12.35 -18.64
CA ILE A 10 1.99 10.91 -18.31
C ILE A 10 2.28 10.71 -16.82
N GLU A 11 3.42 11.23 -16.35
CA GLU A 11 3.82 11.14 -14.94
C GLU A 11 2.76 11.75 -14.02
N ALA A 12 2.21 12.92 -14.36
CA ALA A 12 1.15 13.55 -13.59
C ALA A 12 -0.15 12.72 -13.54
N ALA A 13 -0.56 12.13 -14.68
CA ALA A 13 -1.75 11.28 -14.75
C ALA A 13 -1.56 9.99 -13.94
N GLU A 14 -0.40 9.36 -14.04
CA GLU A 14 -0.04 8.18 -13.27
C GLU A 14 0.02 8.47 -11.76
N GLN A 15 0.56 9.62 -11.35
CA GLN A 15 0.57 10.02 -9.95
C GLN A 15 -0.85 10.19 -9.40
N GLN A 16 -1.77 10.77 -10.17
CA GLN A 16 -3.17 10.88 -9.76
C GLN A 16 -3.82 9.51 -9.56
N LYS A 17 -3.51 8.52 -10.39
CA LYS A 17 -4.00 7.14 -10.23
C LYS A 17 -3.47 6.51 -8.94
N VAL A 18 -2.19 6.73 -8.59
CA VAL A 18 -1.61 6.24 -7.34
C VAL A 18 -2.28 6.88 -6.12
N VAL A 19 -2.52 8.19 -6.16
CA VAL A 19 -3.25 8.91 -5.10
C VAL A 19 -4.66 8.33 -4.93
N ALA A 20 -5.40 8.16 -6.02
CA ALA A 20 -6.75 7.59 -6.00
C ALA A 20 -6.77 6.14 -5.50
N ALA A 21 -5.81 5.31 -5.91
CA ALA A 21 -5.68 3.94 -5.44
C ALA A 21 -5.34 3.88 -3.94
N THR A 22 -4.48 4.78 -3.46
CA THR A 22 -4.13 4.90 -2.04
C THR A 22 -5.32 5.34 -1.20
N GLN A 23 -6.08 6.33 -1.68
CA GLN A 23 -7.30 6.78 -1.01
C GLN A 23 -8.35 5.67 -0.96
N THR A 24 -8.59 4.99 -2.09
CA THR A 24 -9.50 3.85 -2.19
C THR A 24 -9.10 2.74 -1.23
N LEU A 25 -7.80 2.43 -1.12
CA LEU A 25 -7.29 1.46 -0.16
C LEU A 25 -7.59 1.89 1.28
N SER A 26 -7.31 3.15 1.62
CA SER A 26 -7.56 3.69 2.97
C SER A 26 -9.04 3.62 3.35
N ASP A 27 -9.93 4.02 2.44
CA ASP A 27 -11.37 4.00 2.66
C ASP A 27 -11.88 2.56 2.78
N ALA A 28 -11.43 1.67 1.89
CA ALA A 28 -11.81 0.26 1.92
C ALA A 28 -11.32 -0.45 3.19
N LEU A 29 -10.09 -0.20 3.65
CA LEU A 29 -9.61 -0.76 4.93
C LEU A 29 -10.35 -0.16 6.13
N SER A 30 -10.75 1.11 6.06
CA SER A 30 -11.49 1.77 7.13
C SER A 30 -12.94 1.27 7.26
N ALA A 31 -13.54 0.87 6.13
CA ALA A 31 -14.89 0.31 6.05
C ALA A 31 -14.93 -1.22 6.23
N ALA A 32 -13.83 -1.92 5.96
CA ALA A 32 -13.79 -3.38 6.03
C ALA A 32 -13.90 -3.88 7.46
N THR A 33 -14.98 -4.59 7.76
CA THR A 33 -15.24 -5.27 9.04
C THR A 33 -14.73 -6.72 9.05
N THR A 34 -14.30 -7.24 7.90
CA THR A 34 -13.88 -8.64 7.72
C THR A 34 -12.48 -8.73 7.12
N ALA A 35 -11.79 -9.83 7.43
CA ALA A 35 -10.49 -10.13 6.83
C ALA A 35 -10.55 -10.24 5.31
N SER A 36 -11.63 -10.81 4.75
CA SER A 36 -11.84 -10.92 3.30
C SER A 36 -11.98 -9.56 2.62
N GLY A 37 -12.67 -8.60 3.24
CA GLY A 37 -12.77 -7.23 2.76
C GLY A 37 -11.40 -6.53 2.72
N GLN A 38 -10.61 -6.70 3.78
CA GLN A 38 -9.24 -6.15 3.85
C GLN A 38 -8.32 -6.77 2.78
N GLN A 39 -8.44 -8.08 2.54
CA GLN A 39 -7.71 -8.77 1.48
C GLN A 39 -8.06 -8.25 0.08
N ALA A 40 -9.36 -8.11 -0.21
CA ALA A 40 -9.81 -7.58 -1.49
C ALA A 40 -9.28 -6.16 -1.74
N ALA A 41 -9.31 -5.30 -0.73
CA ALA A 41 -8.78 -3.95 -0.80
C ALA A 41 -7.27 -3.94 -1.12
N LEU A 42 -6.48 -4.76 -0.42
CA LEU A 42 -5.03 -4.88 -0.64
C LEU A 42 -4.69 -5.43 -2.02
N ARG A 43 -5.43 -6.44 -2.52
CA ARG A 43 -5.22 -6.97 -3.88
C ARG A 43 -5.55 -5.94 -4.95
N ARG A 44 -6.65 -5.19 -4.78
CA ARG A 44 -7.04 -4.12 -5.71
C ARG A 44 -5.97 -3.03 -5.78
N TYR A 45 -5.44 -2.61 -4.64
CA TYR A 45 -4.32 -1.67 -4.59
C TYR A 45 -3.07 -2.24 -5.28
N ALA A 46 -2.72 -3.50 -5.02
CA ALA A 46 -1.57 -4.13 -5.65
C ALA A 46 -1.67 -4.14 -7.19
N THR A 47 -2.84 -4.47 -7.73
CA THR A 47 -3.09 -4.42 -9.18
C THR A 47 -2.95 -3.01 -9.73
N ALA A 48 -3.52 -2.01 -9.05
CA ALA A 48 -3.41 -0.61 -9.48
C ALA A 48 -1.96 -0.10 -9.46
N ALA A 49 -1.22 -0.38 -8.39
CA ALA A 49 0.18 0.04 -8.25
C ALA A 49 1.09 -0.62 -9.31
N ASP A 50 0.88 -1.91 -9.63
CA ASP A 50 1.64 -2.57 -10.69
C ASP A 50 1.27 -2.03 -12.08
N ALA A 51 -0.01 -1.72 -12.34
CA ALA A 51 -0.42 -1.13 -13.61
C ALA A 51 0.26 0.23 -13.85
N VAL A 52 0.28 1.10 -12.83
CA VAL A 52 0.99 2.38 -12.92
C VAL A 52 2.49 2.16 -13.12
N ALA A 53 3.10 1.24 -12.38
CA ALA A 53 4.52 0.93 -12.54
C ALA A 53 4.88 0.46 -13.96
N SER A 54 4.01 -0.34 -14.59
CA SER A 54 4.17 -0.77 -15.98
C SER A 54 4.06 0.42 -16.95
N THR A 55 3.08 1.29 -16.78
CA THR A 55 2.95 2.50 -17.62
C THR A 55 4.16 3.42 -17.48
N LEU A 56 4.69 3.60 -16.26
CA LEU A 56 5.93 4.36 -16.05
C LEU A 56 7.15 3.67 -16.66
N ASP A 57 7.15 2.36 -16.84
CA ASP A 57 8.23 1.64 -17.50
C ASP A 57 8.19 1.71 -19.03
N GLU A 58 7.00 1.80 -19.59
CA GLU A 58 6.78 1.95 -21.03
C GLU A 58 6.91 3.42 -21.48
N ALA A 59 6.78 4.37 -20.56
CA ALA A 59 6.94 5.78 -20.86
C ALA A 59 8.41 6.15 -21.12
N GLU A 60 8.69 6.70 -22.30
CA GLU A 60 9.98 7.30 -22.61
C GLU A 60 10.19 8.56 -21.76
N ALA A 61 11.05 8.50 -20.75
CA ALA A 61 11.47 9.70 -20.02
C ALA A 61 12.72 10.33 -20.66
N PRO A 62 12.85 11.66 -20.59
CA PRO A 62 14.12 12.31 -20.84
C PRO A 62 15.21 11.73 -19.94
N THR A 63 16.45 11.67 -20.42
CA THR A 63 17.59 11.09 -19.68
C THR A 63 17.75 11.64 -18.25
N VAL A 64 17.41 12.92 -18.05
CA VAL A 64 17.46 13.57 -16.73
C VAL A 64 16.40 13.07 -15.73
N MET A 65 15.29 12.50 -16.22
CA MET A 65 14.19 11.97 -15.40
C MET A 65 14.18 10.44 -15.32
N GLU A 66 14.91 9.74 -16.18
CA GLU A 66 15.04 8.27 -16.18
C GLU A 66 15.34 7.67 -14.79
N PRO A 67 16.29 8.20 -13.98
CA PRO A 67 16.52 7.69 -12.63
C PRO A 67 15.30 7.84 -11.70
N SER A 68 14.55 8.93 -11.83
CA SER A 68 13.33 9.20 -11.05
C SER A 68 12.22 8.24 -11.46
N ARG A 69 11.95 8.14 -12.78
CA ARG A 69 10.98 7.22 -13.38
C ARG A 69 11.21 5.78 -12.93
N ALA A 70 12.44 5.29 -13.09
CA ALA A 70 12.81 3.92 -12.72
C ALA A 70 12.73 3.69 -11.19
N GLY A 71 13.12 4.68 -10.39
CA GLY A 71 12.99 4.64 -8.94
C GLY A 71 11.54 4.51 -8.48
N GLU A 72 10.65 5.30 -9.09
CA GLU A 72 9.22 5.31 -8.80
C GLU A 72 8.53 4.00 -9.23
N ALA A 73 8.79 3.52 -10.45
CA ALA A 73 8.27 2.24 -10.93
C ALA A 73 8.70 1.08 -10.00
N LYS A 74 9.97 1.06 -9.57
CA LYS A 74 10.49 0.08 -8.60
C LYS A 74 9.80 0.18 -7.24
N ARG A 75 9.56 1.41 -6.75
CA ARG A 75 8.84 1.64 -5.48
C ARG A 75 7.41 1.11 -5.56
N LEU A 76 6.68 1.41 -6.62
CA LEU A 76 5.30 0.96 -6.83
C LEU A 76 5.19 -0.56 -6.91
N ARG A 77 6.11 -1.24 -7.62
CA ARG A 77 6.17 -2.72 -7.63
C ARG A 77 6.44 -3.31 -6.26
N ARG A 78 7.30 -2.66 -5.47
CA ARG A 78 7.56 -3.09 -4.09
C ARG A 78 6.31 -2.93 -3.23
N LEU A 79 5.56 -1.83 -3.39
CA LEU A 79 4.28 -1.62 -2.70
C LEU A 79 3.24 -2.67 -3.11
N ALA A 80 3.11 -2.98 -4.39
CA ALA A 80 2.22 -4.04 -4.88
C ALA A 80 2.59 -5.41 -4.29
N THR A 81 3.88 -5.73 -4.26
CA THR A 81 4.39 -6.97 -3.65
C THR A 81 4.06 -7.04 -2.16
N LEU A 82 4.28 -5.95 -1.42
CA LEU A 82 3.99 -5.89 0.01
C LEU A 82 2.48 -5.98 0.28
N ALA A 83 1.65 -5.33 -0.52
CA ALA A 83 0.20 -5.43 -0.42
C ALA A 83 -0.31 -6.85 -0.68
N ARG A 84 0.24 -7.56 -1.67
CA ARG A 84 -0.06 -9.00 -1.90
C ARG A 84 0.34 -9.85 -0.70
N LYS A 85 1.55 -9.66 -0.17
CA LYS A 85 2.02 -10.39 1.02
C LYS A 85 1.14 -10.12 2.22
N LEU A 86 0.79 -8.85 2.48
CA LEU A 86 -0.16 -8.48 3.53
C LEU A 86 -1.50 -9.17 3.33
N SER A 87 -2.07 -9.13 2.12
CA SER A 87 -3.32 -9.83 1.80
C SER A 87 -3.22 -11.31 2.17
N SER A 88 -2.18 -12.02 1.74
CA SER A 88 -2.03 -13.45 2.03
C SER A 88 -1.82 -13.72 3.52
N SER A 89 -1.08 -12.86 4.23
CA SER A 89 -0.84 -13.02 5.68
C SER A 89 -2.07 -12.74 6.54
N LEU A 90 -3.09 -12.03 6.06
CA LEU A 90 -4.28 -11.71 6.86
C LEU A 90 -5.10 -12.95 7.30
N THR A 91 -4.98 -14.10 6.62
CA THR A 91 -5.71 -15.34 6.91
C THR A 91 -4.86 -16.47 7.51
N GLY A 92 -3.54 -16.31 7.60
CA GLY A 92 -2.66 -17.38 8.08
C GLY A 92 -1.25 -16.96 8.48
N GLY A 93 -0.93 -15.67 8.49
CA GLY A 93 0.33 -15.15 8.98
C GLY A 93 0.29 -14.91 10.49
N THR A 94 1.46 -14.97 11.14
CA THR A 94 1.56 -14.57 12.54
C THR A 94 1.39 -13.05 12.69
N PRO A 95 0.93 -12.54 13.84
CA PRO A 95 0.85 -11.10 14.08
C PRO A 95 2.15 -10.34 13.79
N GLU A 96 3.30 -10.92 14.16
CA GLU A 96 4.62 -10.32 13.95
C GLU A 96 5.00 -10.23 12.47
N GLN A 97 4.57 -11.21 11.67
CA GLN A 97 4.77 -11.20 10.23
C GLN A 97 3.94 -10.09 9.59
N VAL A 98 2.67 -9.95 9.99
CA VAL A 98 1.78 -8.88 9.51
C VAL A 98 2.37 -7.52 9.87
N ASP A 99 2.81 -7.32 11.11
CA ASP A 99 3.42 -6.06 11.56
C ASP A 99 4.72 -5.70 10.83
N ARG A 100 5.56 -6.70 10.54
CA ARG A 100 6.80 -6.48 9.77
C ARG A 100 6.49 -6.07 8.33
N LEU A 101 5.55 -6.75 7.69
CA LEU A 101 5.10 -6.41 6.33
C LEU A 101 4.45 -5.03 6.31
N PHE A 102 3.69 -4.69 7.35
CA PHE A 102 3.06 -3.39 7.50
C PHE A 102 4.08 -2.27 7.63
N ARG A 103 5.06 -2.41 8.53
CA ARG A 103 6.16 -1.44 8.66
C ARG A 103 6.91 -1.25 7.35
N SER A 104 7.19 -2.35 6.64
CA SER A 104 7.85 -2.30 5.34
C SER A 104 7.00 -1.56 4.30
N PHE A 105 5.68 -1.76 4.30
CA PHE A 105 4.74 -1.06 3.42
C PHE A 105 4.74 0.44 3.73
N ALA A 106 4.51 0.82 4.98
CA ALA A 106 4.48 2.22 5.42
C ALA A 106 5.79 2.97 5.12
N GLN A 107 6.94 2.33 5.36
CA GLN A 107 8.25 2.89 5.01
C GLN A 107 8.41 3.09 3.51
N THR A 108 7.96 2.12 2.69
CA THR A 108 8.04 2.23 1.22
C THR A 108 7.11 3.32 0.68
N THR A 109 5.93 3.52 1.30
CA THR A 109 5.03 4.62 0.92
C THR A 109 5.62 5.98 1.30
N ALA A 110 6.24 6.08 2.48
CA ALA A 110 6.87 7.30 2.97
C ALA A 110 8.19 7.66 2.26
N ALA A 111 8.82 6.70 1.57
CA ALA A 111 10.02 6.91 0.76
C ALA A 111 9.74 7.67 -0.55
N SER A 112 8.48 7.95 -0.90
CA SER A 112 8.18 8.83 -2.03
C SER A 112 8.55 10.29 -1.72
N GLY A 113 9.23 10.91 -2.68
CA GLY A 113 9.30 12.37 -2.76
C GLY A 113 7.96 12.91 -3.26
N THR A 114 7.51 14.01 -2.66
CA THR A 114 6.53 14.98 -3.24
C THR A 114 5.08 14.52 -3.49
N THR A 115 4.23 14.52 -2.45
CA THR A 115 3.09 15.48 -2.31
C THR A 115 2.56 15.51 -0.85
N LEU A 116 2.03 16.66 -0.42
CA LEU A 116 1.43 16.84 0.92
C LEU A 116 0.17 15.96 1.12
N ALA A 117 -0.54 15.66 0.02
CA ALA A 117 -1.75 14.85 0.00
C ALA A 117 -1.45 13.36 0.29
N GLU A 118 -0.43 12.78 -0.35
CA GLU A 118 0.02 11.42 -0.03
C GLU A 118 0.52 11.30 1.39
N ARG A 119 1.27 12.30 1.89
CA ARG A 119 1.70 12.31 3.29
C ARG A 119 0.53 12.25 4.27
N ARG A 120 -0.55 13.01 4.02
CA ARG A 120 -1.75 13.00 4.88
C ARG A 120 -2.52 11.68 4.77
N ALA A 121 -2.66 11.12 3.56
CA ALA A 121 -3.30 9.82 3.36
C ALA A 121 -2.55 8.69 4.07
N VAL A 122 -1.21 8.68 4.01
CA VAL A 122 -0.36 7.72 4.71
C VAL A 122 -0.49 7.83 6.23
N ILE A 123 -0.55 9.05 6.77
CA ILE A 123 -0.73 9.25 8.22
C ILE A 123 -2.09 8.75 8.70
N ALA A 124 -3.18 9.06 7.97
CA ALA A 124 -4.52 8.60 8.30
C ALA A 124 -4.62 7.06 8.24
N PHE A 125 -4.06 6.46 7.18
CA PHE A 125 -3.94 5.02 6.99
C PHE A 125 -3.15 4.34 8.13
N ASN A 126 -1.98 4.89 8.48
CA ASN A 126 -1.14 4.37 9.57
C ASN A 126 -1.85 4.42 10.93
N ARG A 127 -2.67 5.44 11.18
CA ARG A 127 -3.44 5.57 12.43
C ARG A 127 -4.54 4.51 12.53
N ARG A 128 -5.23 4.22 11.42
CA ARG A 128 -6.31 3.22 11.37
C ARG A 128 -5.77 1.79 11.47
N LEU A 129 -4.62 1.51 10.88
CA LEU A 129 -4.03 0.17 10.91
C LEU A 129 -3.41 -0.21 12.25
N ARG A 130 -2.90 0.76 13.03
CA ARG A 130 -2.61 0.51 14.45
C ARG A 130 -3.86 0.07 15.20
N ALA A 131 -4.99 0.76 15.00
CA ALA A 131 -6.25 0.36 15.63
C ALA A 131 -6.73 -1.06 15.22
N ILE A 132 -6.49 -1.47 13.97
CA ILE A 132 -6.81 -2.84 13.50
C ILE A 132 -5.86 -3.88 14.13
N ALA A 133 -4.57 -3.57 14.24
CA ALA A 133 -3.58 -4.42 14.92
C ALA A 133 -3.93 -4.57 16.41
N ASP A 134 -4.30 -3.48 17.08
CA ASP A 134 -4.73 -3.44 18.48
C ASP A 134 -6.01 -4.28 18.68
N GLN A 135 -7.01 -4.16 17.80
CA GLN A 135 -8.22 -4.98 17.85
C GLN A 135 -7.92 -6.48 17.67
N ARG A 136 -6.97 -6.85 16.81
CA ARG A 136 -6.58 -8.25 16.61
C ARG A 136 -5.79 -8.81 17.78
N ALA A 137 -4.98 -8.00 18.45
CA ALA A 137 -4.32 -8.38 19.70
C ALA A 137 -5.35 -8.75 20.77
N VAL A 138 -6.39 -7.92 20.95
CA VAL A 138 -7.49 -8.18 21.90
C VAL A 138 -8.25 -9.47 21.56
N VAL A 139 -8.59 -9.71 20.28
CA VAL A 139 -9.30 -10.93 19.87
C VAL A 139 -8.44 -12.19 20.08
N ASN A 140 -7.13 -12.09 19.84
CA ASN A 140 -6.21 -13.21 20.11
C ASN A 140 -6.05 -13.47 21.60
N GLU A 141 -5.94 -12.43 22.44
CA GLU A 141 -5.91 -12.59 23.90
C GLU A 141 -7.19 -13.24 24.42
N GLN A 142 -8.36 -12.82 23.92
CA GLN A 142 -9.64 -13.43 24.26
C GLN A 142 -9.72 -14.89 23.82
N ARG A 143 -9.21 -15.24 22.63
CA ARG A 143 -9.13 -16.64 22.17
C ARG A 143 -8.21 -17.49 23.04
N VAL A 144 -7.07 -16.96 23.47
CA VAL A 144 -6.14 -17.66 24.38
C VAL A 144 -6.77 -17.86 25.76
N ALA A 145 -7.47 -16.86 26.27
CA ALA A 145 -8.20 -16.96 27.53
C ALA A 145 -9.34 -18.00 27.48
N LEU A 146 -10.14 -18.00 26.41
CA LEU A 146 -11.17 -19.01 26.16
C LEU A 146 -10.58 -20.42 26.05
N ASN A 147 -9.49 -20.61 25.31
CA ASN A 147 -8.82 -21.92 25.22
C ASN A 147 -8.22 -22.41 26.54
N ARG A 148 -7.90 -21.51 27.48
CA ARG A 148 -7.48 -21.88 28.84
C ARG A 148 -8.65 -22.26 29.75
N LEU A 149 -9.84 -21.73 29.52
CA LEU A 149 -11.05 -22.03 30.30
C LEU A 149 -11.75 -23.33 29.84
N VAL A 150 -11.49 -23.78 28.62
CA VAL A 150 -12.07 -25.00 28.03
C VAL A 150 -11.14 -26.22 28.20
N ARG A 151 -10.05 -26.08 28.97
CA ARG A 151 -9.17 -27.18 29.42
C ARG A 151 -9.35 -27.40 30.91
#